data_AF-A0AAW1XAV8-F1
#
_entry.id   AF-A0AAW1XAV8-F1
#
_cell.length_a   1.000
_cell.length_b   1.000
_cell.length_c   1.000
_cell.angle_alpha   90.00
_cell.angle_beta   90.00
_cell.angle_gamma   90.00
#
_symmetry.space_group_name_H-M   'P 1'
#
loop_
_entity.id
_entity.type
_entity.pdbx_description
1 polymer ?
#
loop_
_entity_poly.entity_id
_entity_poly.type
_entity_poly.pdbx_seq_one_letter_code
_entity_poly.pdbx_strand_id
1 'polypeptide(L)'
;MEFGLLKSQVKSKFVLESLCKILPTRDRLSERGIDIDTQCPLCDEEVETPVHALRDCRIASEVLSIAHLALVPLASQYSSVQAWLPDRFRHLSKESFSILLMLLWAIWRNRNSQVWDEVSQSAAVIVPITLGWWEEFRSAHVSSHAPRQPILQKWKKPSAGFVKLNVDASFNLASRRAGLGGVFRDSQGVKEACSRHLVPLIVESDCLNIVQALHSNSLDNSVLGYLIGDLRQLLLTAFAASLIHVRRSANGVAHILARDAGVNHPAFEFLSVAPPFVEAAISFDCTIN
;
A
#
# COMPACT_ATOMS: atom_id res chain seq x y z
N MET A 1 4.76 -8.32 -10.78
CA MET A 1 4.41 -9.18 -9.62
C MET A 1 3.56 -8.34 -8.69
N GLU A 2 2.32 -8.77 -8.48
CA GLU A 2 1.31 -8.10 -7.67
C GLU A 2 1.75 -7.89 -6.21
N PHE A 3 1.24 -6.82 -5.59
CA PHE A 3 1.26 -6.50 -4.15
C PHE A 3 0.56 -7.55 -3.26
N GLY A 4 0.49 -8.82 -3.68
CA GLY A 4 -0.20 -9.91 -3.01
C GLY A 4 0.35 -10.27 -1.62
N LEU A 5 1.51 -9.74 -1.23
CA LEU A 5 2.12 -9.95 0.09
C LEU A 5 1.58 -9.04 1.19
N LEU A 6 0.73 -8.07 0.84
CA LEU A 6 0.12 -7.09 1.76
C LEU A 6 -1.41 -7.28 1.88
N LYS A 7 -1.89 -8.51 1.65
CA LYS A 7 -3.32 -8.86 1.67
C LYS A 7 -3.93 -9.04 3.06
N SER A 8 -3.23 -8.72 4.15
CA SER A 8 -3.90 -8.46 5.43
C SER A 8 -3.94 -6.95 5.67
N GLN A 9 -5.13 -6.35 5.63
CA GLN A 9 -5.37 -4.90 5.75
C GLN A 9 -4.67 -4.26 6.97
N VAL A 10 -4.41 -5.04 8.03
CA VAL A 10 -3.78 -4.58 9.28
C VAL A 10 -2.26 -4.42 9.18
N LYS A 11 -1.55 -5.30 8.45
CA LYS A 11 -0.07 -5.26 8.34
C LYS A 11 0.41 -4.16 7.39
N SER A 12 -0.36 -3.88 6.34
CA SER A 12 -0.04 -2.84 5.35
C SER A 12 -0.16 -1.43 5.92
N LYS A 13 -1.16 -1.20 6.77
CA LYS A 13 -1.33 0.06 7.50
C LYS A 13 -0.15 0.33 8.44
N PHE A 14 0.25 -0.66 9.24
CA PHE A 14 1.39 -0.53 10.15
C PHE A 14 2.72 -0.21 9.43
N VAL A 15 3.01 -0.86 8.30
CA VAL A 15 4.24 -0.60 7.53
C VAL A 15 4.24 0.82 6.98
N LEU A 16 3.10 1.30 6.45
CA LEU A 16 2.93 2.68 6.03
C LEU A 16 3.09 3.65 7.20
N GLU A 17 2.49 3.36 8.35
CA GLU A 17 2.60 4.20 9.55
C GLU A 17 4.04 4.32 10.07
N SER A 18 4.77 3.21 10.05
CA SER A 18 6.20 3.13 10.41
C SER A 18 7.07 3.97 9.48
N LEU A 19 6.82 3.90 8.17
CA LEU A 19 7.60 4.64 7.16
C LEU A 19 7.21 6.13 7.13
N CYS A 20 5.96 6.48 7.43
CA CYS A 20 5.45 7.85 7.40
C CYS A 20 5.66 8.65 8.71
N LYS A 21 6.39 8.12 9.70
CA LYS A 21 6.62 8.78 11.03
C LYS A 21 5.34 9.03 11.84
N ILE A 22 4.31 8.21 11.66
CA ILE A 22 3.01 8.41 12.33
C ILE A 22 2.72 7.38 13.42
N LEU A 23 3.68 6.52 13.76
CA LEU A 23 3.54 5.64 14.92
C LEU A 23 3.35 6.46 16.21
N PRO A 24 2.27 6.22 16.99
CA PRO A 24 1.99 6.92 18.25
C PRO A 24 2.89 6.40 19.38
N THR A 25 4.19 6.63 19.21
CA THR A 25 5.24 6.42 20.21
C THR A 25 5.20 7.53 21.25
N ARG A 26 5.56 7.24 22.50
CA ARG A 26 5.39 8.20 23.61
C ARG A 26 6.22 9.48 23.40
N ASP A 27 7.40 9.41 22.76
CA ASP A 27 8.15 10.61 22.34
C ASP A 27 7.30 11.53 21.45
N ARG A 28 6.64 10.98 20.44
CA ARG A 28 5.78 11.72 19.50
C ARG A 28 4.50 12.23 20.13
N LEU A 29 3.93 11.51 21.09
CA LEU A 29 2.75 11.97 21.83
C LEU A 29 3.12 13.16 22.72
N SER A 30 4.25 13.09 23.41
CA SER A 30 4.80 14.20 24.21
C SER A 30 5.14 15.42 23.34
N GLU A 31 5.78 15.24 22.18
CA GLU A 31 6.02 16.32 21.20
C GLU A 31 4.73 17.02 20.74
N ARG A 32 3.57 16.33 20.79
CA ARG A 32 2.25 16.86 20.44
C ARG A 32 1.51 17.48 21.64
N GLY A 33 2.16 17.62 22.78
CA GLY A 33 1.59 18.24 23.98
C GLY A 33 0.70 17.32 24.81
N ILE A 34 0.77 16.00 24.61
CA ILE A 34 0.10 15.04 25.49
C ILE A 34 1.02 14.79 26.68
N ASP A 35 0.53 15.08 27.89
CA ASP A 35 1.24 14.78 29.14
C ASP A 35 1.26 13.27 29.36
N ILE A 36 2.42 12.65 29.13
CA ILE A 36 2.64 11.22 29.24
C ILE A 36 4.10 10.94 29.58
N ASP A 37 4.33 9.91 30.39
CA ASP A 37 5.67 9.36 30.56
C ASP A 37 6.22 8.85 29.21
N THR A 38 7.44 9.27 28.89
CA THR A 38 8.10 8.95 27.62
C THR A 38 8.85 7.62 27.62
N GLN A 39 8.97 6.93 28.75
CA GLN A 39 9.67 5.65 28.82
C GLN A 39 9.00 4.58 27.96
N CYS A 40 9.80 3.65 27.41
CA CYS A 40 9.32 2.54 26.60
C CYS A 40 8.45 1.59 27.42
N PRO A 41 7.17 1.36 27.03
CA PRO A 41 6.28 0.47 27.79
C PRO A 41 6.78 -0.98 27.89
N LEU A 42 7.65 -1.40 26.97
CA LEU A 42 8.16 -2.77 26.91
C LEU A 42 9.40 -3.01 27.76
N CYS A 43 10.31 -2.03 27.88
CA CYS A 43 11.57 -2.22 28.60
C CYS A 43 11.77 -1.29 29.79
N ASP A 44 10.97 -0.23 29.91
CA ASP A 44 10.97 0.73 31.03
C ASP A 44 12.31 1.45 31.28
N GLU A 45 13.21 1.43 30.29
CA GLU A 45 14.60 1.89 30.45
C GLU A 45 14.93 3.14 29.65
N GLU A 46 14.41 3.24 28.43
CA GLU A 46 14.79 4.27 27.45
C GLU A 46 13.56 5.00 26.92
N VAL A 47 13.76 6.19 26.34
CA VAL A 47 12.68 6.94 25.67
C VAL A 47 12.12 6.14 24.50
N GLU A 48 10.79 6.02 24.46
CA GLU A 48 10.10 5.30 23.40
C GLU A 48 10.10 6.09 22.09
N THR A 49 11.15 5.94 21.29
CA THR A 49 11.18 6.41 19.90
C THR A 49 10.72 5.32 18.94
N PRO A 50 10.32 5.64 17.69
CA PRO A 50 9.97 4.61 16.69
C PRO A 50 11.08 3.59 16.42
N VAL A 51 12.34 4.05 16.41
CA VAL A 51 13.48 3.16 16.17
C VAL A 51 13.77 2.31 17.41
N HIS A 52 13.60 2.87 18.61
CA HIS A 52 13.71 2.11 19.85
C HIS A 52 12.62 1.04 19.93
N ALA A 53 11.34 1.42 19.83
CA ALA A 53 10.20 0.51 19.95
C ALA A 53 10.27 -0.69 18.99
N LEU A 54 10.82 -0.49 17.78
CA LEU A 54 10.87 -1.52 16.75
C LEU A 54 12.20 -2.27 16.63
N ARG A 55 13.29 -1.76 17.21
CA ARG A 55 14.65 -2.31 17.00
C ARG A 55 15.51 -2.30 18.26
N ASP A 56 15.66 -1.15 18.92
CA ASP A 56 16.64 -1.00 20.00
C ASP A 56 16.13 -1.41 21.38
N CYS A 57 14.81 -1.46 21.56
CA CYS A 57 14.18 -2.02 22.76
C CYS A 57 14.68 -3.44 22.99
N ARG A 58 14.97 -3.79 24.25
CA ARG A 58 15.48 -5.12 24.65
C ARG A 58 14.66 -6.26 24.03
N ILE A 59 13.34 -6.19 24.14
CA ILE A 59 12.42 -7.22 23.60
C ILE A 59 12.47 -7.23 22.06
N ALA A 60 12.45 -6.05 21.42
CA ALA A 60 12.50 -5.96 19.96
C ALA A 60 13.81 -6.52 19.38
N SER A 61 14.94 -6.15 20.00
CA SER A 61 16.26 -6.64 19.63
C SER A 61 16.37 -8.16 19.79
N GLU A 62 15.84 -8.71 20.88
CA GLU A 62 15.82 -10.16 21.11
C GLU A 62 14.97 -10.90 20.06
N VAL A 63 13.77 -10.38 19.73
CA VAL A 63 12.91 -10.92 18.65
C VAL A 63 13.66 -10.97 17.32
N LEU A 64 14.33 -9.88 16.95
CA LEU A 64 15.10 -9.80 15.71
C LEU A 64 16.33 -10.73 15.73
N SER A 65 16.96 -10.90 16.89
CA SER A 65 18.12 -11.77 17.08
C SER A 65 17.75 -13.25 16.94
N ILE A 66 16.68 -13.69 17.60
CA ILE A 66 16.17 -15.07 17.51
C ILE A 66 15.77 -15.40 16.05
N ALA A 67 15.20 -14.44 15.33
CA ALA A 67 14.84 -14.60 13.91
C ALA A 67 16.03 -14.51 12.94
N HIS A 68 17.27 -14.33 13.43
CA HIS A 68 18.48 -14.10 12.63
C HIS A 68 18.38 -12.90 11.66
N LEU A 69 17.62 -11.87 12.07
CA LEU A 69 17.44 -10.62 11.33
C LEU A 69 18.07 -9.41 12.05
N ALA A 70 18.64 -9.63 13.25
CA ALA A 70 19.50 -8.67 13.91
C ALA A 70 20.82 -8.52 13.14
N LEU A 71 21.27 -7.28 12.94
CA LEU A 71 22.57 -6.98 12.35
C LEU A 71 23.34 -6.00 13.24
N VAL A 72 24.22 -6.56 14.07
CA VAL A 72 25.40 -5.87 14.62
C VAL A 72 26.49 -5.97 13.53
N PRO A 73 27.19 -4.88 13.18
CA PRO A 73 27.41 -3.66 13.95
C PRO A 73 26.64 -2.43 13.46
N LEU A 74 25.66 -2.59 12.57
CA LEU A 74 24.96 -1.47 11.92
C LEU A 74 23.87 -0.80 12.78
N ALA A 75 23.61 -1.30 14.00
CA ALA A 75 22.61 -0.73 14.90
C ALA A 75 22.88 0.76 15.23
N SER A 76 24.16 1.14 15.32
CA SER A 76 24.58 2.53 15.57
C SER A 76 24.55 3.45 14.35
N GLN A 77 24.39 2.92 13.13
CA GLN A 77 24.45 3.74 11.90
C GLN A 77 23.13 4.47 11.58
N TYR A 78 22.00 3.97 12.09
CA TYR A 78 20.68 4.47 11.71
C TYR A 78 19.90 4.94 12.93
N SER A 79 19.67 6.26 13.03
CA SER A 79 18.87 6.90 14.08
C SER A 79 17.36 6.91 13.80
N SER A 80 16.91 6.35 12.67
CA SER A 80 15.49 6.36 12.29
C SER A 80 15.06 5.12 11.52
N VAL A 81 13.79 4.76 11.67
CA VAL A 81 13.13 3.66 10.92
C VAL A 81 13.16 3.94 9.41
N GLN A 82 13.07 5.21 9.00
CA GLN A 82 13.05 5.64 7.60
C GLN A 82 14.40 5.47 6.90
N ALA A 83 15.51 5.50 7.64
CA ALA A 83 16.82 5.18 7.09
C ALA A 83 17.08 3.66 7.14
N TRP A 84 16.64 3.02 8.22
CA TRP A 84 16.90 1.60 8.50
C TRP A 84 16.10 0.63 7.60
N LEU A 85 14.79 0.81 7.45
CA LEU A 85 13.95 -0.12 6.68
C LEU A 85 14.30 -0.18 5.19
N PRO A 86 14.52 0.95 4.49
CA PRO A 86 14.96 0.90 3.10
C PRO A 86 16.32 0.25 2.93
N ASP A 87 17.25 0.40 3.88
CA ASP A 87 18.52 -0.32 3.85
C ASP A 87 18.32 -1.84 3.96
N ARG A 88 17.48 -2.29 4.89
CA ARG A 88 17.13 -3.73 5.01
C ARG A 88 16.46 -4.28 3.77
N PHE A 89 15.59 -3.51 3.14
CA PHE A 89 14.97 -3.87 1.87
C PHE A 89 16.01 -4.09 0.75
N ARG A 90 17.15 -3.38 0.77
CA ARG A 90 18.22 -3.53 -0.23
C ARG A 90 19.07 -4.78 -0.02
N HIS A 91 19.22 -5.24 1.21
CA HIS A 91 20.19 -6.28 1.58
C HIS A 91 19.55 -7.63 1.93
N LEU A 92 18.28 -7.65 2.34
CA LEU A 92 17.56 -8.88 2.66
C LEU A 92 16.91 -9.50 1.42
N SER A 93 16.79 -10.82 1.42
CA SER A 93 15.95 -11.52 0.45
C SER A 93 14.48 -11.08 0.59
N LYS A 94 13.67 -11.29 -0.46
CA LYS A 94 12.24 -11.00 -0.42
C LYS A 94 11.52 -11.73 0.72
N GLU A 95 11.89 -12.97 0.99
CA GLU A 95 11.34 -13.77 2.08
C GLU A 95 11.75 -13.21 3.44
N SER A 96 13.05 -13.01 3.66
CA SER A 96 13.60 -12.46 4.91
C SER A 96 13.04 -11.07 5.22
N PHE A 97 12.89 -10.21 4.21
CA PHE A 97 12.29 -8.90 4.37
C PHE A 97 10.78 -8.98 4.71
N SER A 98 10.07 -9.94 4.14
CA SER A 98 8.64 -10.15 4.47
C SER A 98 8.47 -10.60 5.91
N ILE A 99 9.33 -11.53 6.37
CA ILE A 99 9.38 -11.97 7.78
C ILE A 99 9.74 -10.80 8.69
N LEU A 100 10.71 -9.96 8.32
CA LEU A 100 11.05 -8.75 9.06
C LEU A 100 9.82 -7.86 9.26
N LEU A 101 9.07 -7.53 8.21
CA LEU A 101 7.87 -6.69 8.33
C LEU A 101 6.81 -7.32 9.25
N MET A 102 6.67 -8.66 9.21
CA MET A 102 5.75 -9.37 10.10
C MET A 102 6.18 -9.31 11.57
N LEU A 103 7.48 -9.42 11.84
CA LEU A 103 8.02 -9.32 13.20
C LEU A 103 7.89 -7.89 13.74
N LEU A 104 8.15 -6.87 12.93
CA LEU A 104 7.97 -5.47 13.35
C LEU A 104 6.51 -5.18 13.72
N TRP A 105 5.56 -5.72 12.95
CA TRP A 105 4.15 -5.63 13.29
C TRP A 105 3.83 -6.37 14.59
N ALA A 106 4.40 -7.57 14.80
CA ALA A 106 4.19 -8.35 16.02
C ALA A 106 4.77 -7.65 17.25
N ILE A 107 5.94 -7.02 17.14
CA ILE A 107 6.57 -6.18 18.18
C ILE A 107 5.65 -5.01 18.52
N TRP A 108 5.16 -4.28 17.51
CA TRP A 108 4.26 -3.16 17.72
C TRP A 108 2.93 -3.58 18.36
N ARG A 109 2.39 -4.72 17.93
CA ARG A 109 1.20 -5.32 18.56
C ARG A 109 1.46 -5.67 20.02
N ASN A 110 2.60 -6.29 20.34
CA ASN A 110 2.97 -6.64 21.70
C ASN A 110 3.08 -5.39 22.58
N ARG A 111 3.71 -4.32 22.08
CA ARG A 111 3.74 -3.01 22.73
C ARG A 111 2.32 -2.50 23.01
N ASN A 112 1.43 -2.56 22.03
CA ASN A 112 0.05 -2.07 22.22
C ASN A 112 -0.69 -2.89 23.27
N SER A 113 -0.56 -4.22 23.29
CA SER A 113 -1.13 -5.02 24.37
C SER A 113 -0.55 -4.66 25.74
N GLN A 114 0.74 -4.30 25.83
CA GLN A 114 1.30 -3.81 27.08
C GLN A 114 0.69 -2.48 27.52
N VAL A 115 0.38 -1.58 26.57
CA VAL A 115 -0.20 -0.26 26.87
C VAL A 115 -1.69 -0.33 27.23
N TRP A 116 -2.46 -1.16 26.53
CA TRP A 116 -3.92 -1.19 26.65
C TRP A 116 -4.44 -2.32 27.54
N ASP A 117 -3.72 -3.44 27.58
CA ASP A 117 -4.14 -4.66 28.27
C ASP A 117 -3.21 -5.04 29.44
N GLU A 118 -2.11 -4.29 29.65
CA GLU A 118 -1.05 -4.61 30.62
C GLU A 118 -0.42 -6.01 30.42
N VAL A 119 -0.43 -6.50 29.17
CA VAL A 119 0.11 -7.81 28.80
C VAL A 119 1.23 -7.67 27.77
N SER A 120 2.39 -8.24 28.10
CA SER A 120 3.53 -8.37 27.18
C SER A 120 4.00 -9.82 27.10
N GLN A 121 4.31 -10.26 25.88
CA GLN A 121 4.90 -11.56 25.58
C GLN A 121 6.42 -11.45 25.41
N SER A 122 7.11 -12.54 25.73
CA SER A 122 8.56 -12.63 25.51
C SER A 122 8.89 -12.89 24.04
N ALA A 123 10.13 -12.60 23.64
CA ALA A 123 10.61 -12.87 22.29
C ALA A 123 10.49 -14.35 21.89
N ALA A 124 10.70 -15.25 22.85
CA ALA A 124 10.55 -16.70 22.70
C ALA A 124 9.11 -17.14 22.32
N VAL A 125 8.10 -16.32 22.63
CA VAL A 125 6.69 -16.55 22.23
C VAL A 125 6.36 -15.85 20.92
N ILE A 126 6.80 -14.60 20.76
CA ILE A 126 6.49 -13.76 19.59
C ILE A 126 7.03 -14.38 18.30
N VAL A 127 8.27 -14.88 18.30
CA VAL A 127 8.92 -15.37 17.08
C VAL A 127 8.25 -16.62 16.52
N PRO A 128 8.04 -17.72 17.29
CA PRO A 128 7.40 -18.93 16.75
C PRO A 128 5.98 -18.67 16.25
N ILE A 129 5.18 -17.86 16.96
CA ILE A 129 3.82 -17.50 16.52
C ILE A 129 3.87 -16.75 15.19
N THR A 130 4.77 -15.77 15.06
CA THR A 130 4.89 -14.96 13.85
C THR A 130 5.35 -15.79 12.65
N LEU A 131 6.31 -16.70 12.86
CA LEU A 131 6.76 -17.63 11.82
C LEU A 131 5.69 -18.66 11.45
N GLY A 132 4.90 -19.15 12.43
CA GLY A 132 3.74 -19.99 12.16
C GLY A 132 2.72 -19.31 11.25
N TRP A 133 2.38 -18.04 11.52
CA TRP A 133 1.53 -17.26 10.61
C TRP A 133 2.14 -17.07 9.21
N TRP A 134 3.46 -16.95 9.12
CA TRP A 134 4.14 -16.86 7.82
C TRP A 134 4.02 -18.17 7.04
N GLU A 135 4.21 -19.32 7.70
CA GLU A 135 4.07 -20.64 7.09
C GLU A 135 2.65 -20.94 6.66
N GLU A 136 1.65 -20.60 7.48
CA GLU A 136 0.23 -20.70 7.13
C GLU A 136 -0.10 -19.84 5.91
N PHE A 137 0.36 -18.58 5.91
CA PHE A 137 0.19 -17.67 4.79
C PHE A 137 0.83 -18.24 3.52
N ARG A 138 2.07 -18.73 3.61
CA ARG A 138 2.80 -19.35 2.50
C ARG A 138 2.03 -20.56 1.97
N SER A 139 1.57 -21.45 2.85
CA SER A 139 0.82 -22.66 2.50
C SER A 139 -0.48 -22.33 1.76
N ALA A 140 -1.25 -21.35 2.25
CA ALA A 140 -2.49 -20.90 1.62
C ALA A 140 -2.28 -20.26 0.23
N HIS A 141 -1.14 -19.60 0.03
CA HIS A 141 -0.81 -18.91 -1.23
C HIS A 141 -0.06 -19.80 -2.23
N VAL A 142 0.55 -20.91 -1.78
CA VAL A 142 1.05 -21.98 -2.66
C VAL A 142 -0.10 -22.86 -3.13
N SER A 143 -1.10 -23.12 -2.27
CA SER A 143 -2.20 -24.07 -2.50
C SER A 143 -3.38 -23.52 -3.33
N SER A 144 -3.26 -22.35 -3.96
CA SER A 144 -4.32 -21.77 -4.80
C SER A 144 -3.88 -21.58 -6.25
N HIS A 145 -3.45 -22.68 -6.89
CA HIS A 145 -3.24 -22.76 -8.35
C HIS A 145 -4.24 -23.65 -9.07
N ALA A 146 -5.34 -24.09 -8.42
CA ALA A 146 -6.51 -24.47 -9.20
C ALA A 146 -7.01 -23.18 -9.87
N PRO A 147 -7.01 -23.05 -11.21
CA PRO A 147 -7.50 -21.85 -11.86
C PRO A 147 -8.99 -21.75 -11.55
N ARG A 148 -9.34 -20.92 -10.57
CA ARG A 148 -10.69 -20.33 -10.56
C ARG A 148 -10.78 -19.62 -11.90
N GLN A 149 -11.62 -20.14 -12.81
CA GLN A 149 -11.95 -19.48 -14.06
C GLN A 149 -12.18 -18.01 -13.71
N PRO A 150 -11.29 -17.10 -14.13
CA PRO A 150 -11.43 -15.71 -13.77
C PRO A 150 -12.77 -15.27 -14.36
N ILE A 151 -13.71 -14.85 -13.51
CA ILE A 151 -14.94 -14.23 -14.00
C ILE A 151 -14.48 -13.02 -14.81
N LEU A 152 -14.53 -13.18 -16.13
CA LEU A 152 -14.02 -12.22 -17.09
C LEU A 152 -14.98 -11.04 -17.12
N GLN A 153 -14.73 -10.06 -16.26
CA GLN A 153 -15.38 -8.76 -16.38
C GLN A 153 -14.62 -7.96 -17.43
N LYS A 154 -15.24 -7.73 -18.58
CA LYS A 154 -14.77 -6.76 -19.57
C LYS A 154 -15.15 -5.35 -19.15
N TRP A 155 -14.40 -4.36 -19.62
CA TRP A 155 -14.78 -2.96 -19.46
C TRP A 155 -16.14 -2.69 -20.12
N LYS A 156 -16.94 -1.83 -19.50
CA LYS A 156 -18.26 -1.43 -20.03
C LYS A 156 -18.27 0.05 -20.35
N LYS A 157 -18.67 0.37 -21.58
CA LYS A 157 -18.88 1.75 -22.04
C LYS A 157 -19.79 2.53 -21.08
N PRO A 158 -19.48 3.82 -20.80
CA PRO A 158 -20.39 4.66 -20.07
C PRO A 158 -21.61 5.02 -20.94
N SER A 159 -22.69 5.43 -20.28
CA SER A 159 -23.85 6.02 -20.95
C SER A 159 -23.44 7.28 -21.71
N ALA A 160 -24.15 7.61 -22.80
CA ALA A 160 -23.93 8.84 -23.53
C ALA A 160 -23.99 10.06 -22.60
N GLY A 161 -23.03 10.97 -22.73
CA GLY A 161 -22.90 12.15 -21.86
C GLY A 161 -22.07 11.94 -20.58
N PHE A 162 -21.56 10.72 -20.33
CA PHE A 162 -20.63 10.43 -19.24
C PHE A 162 -19.24 10.10 -19.75
N VAL A 163 -18.22 10.41 -18.95
CA VAL A 163 -16.84 9.98 -19.19
C VAL A 163 -16.39 9.09 -18.04
N LYS A 164 -15.67 8.02 -18.40
CA LYS A 164 -14.95 7.16 -17.47
C LYS A 164 -13.46 7.43 -17.55
N LEU A 165 -12.80 7.49 -16.40
CA LEU A 165 -11.36 7.52 -16.27
C LEU A 165 -10.90 6.22 -15.60
N ASN A 166 -10.30 5.32 -16.36
CA ASN A 166 -9.63 4.14 -15.80
C ASN A 166 -8.23 4.55 -15.33
N VAL A 167 -7.87 4.22 -14.08
CA VAL A 167 -6.54 4.51 -13.51
C VAL A 167 -5.88 3.25 -12.96
N ASP A 168 -4.56 3.17 -13.10
CA ASP A 168 -3.72 2.17 -12.45
C ASP A 168 -2.36 2.76 -12.04
N ALA A 169 -1.71 2.11 -11.09
CA ALA A 169 -0.35 2.38 -10.68
C ALA A 169 0.49 1.11 -10.80
N SER A 170 1.66 1.23 -11.40
CA SER A 170 2.64 0.15 -11.49
C SER A 170 3.88 0.50 -10.69
N PHE A 171 4.55 -0.54 -10.19
CA PHE A 171 5.85 -0.41 -9.58
C PHE A 171 6.73 -1.56 -10.02
N ASN A 172 7.89 -1.24 -10.61
CA ASN A 172 8.90 -2.22 -10.99
C ASN A 172 9.97 -2.29 -9.90
N LEU A 173 10.05 -3.44 -9.24
CA LEU A 173 10.98 -3.65 -8.13
C LEU A 173 12.46 -3.62 -8.56
N ALA A 174 12.76 -4.14 -9.74
CA ALA A 174 14.12 -4.26 -10.25
C ALA A 174 14.68 -2.88 -10.64
N SER A 175 13.89 -2.08 -11.35
CA SER A 175 14.28 -0.71 -11.74
C SER A 175 13.97 0.35 -10.69
N ARG A 176 13.20 0.01 -9.64
CA ARG A 176 12.68 0.93 -8.61
C ARG A 176 11.91 2.12 -9.17
N ARG A 177 11.25 1.94 -10.31
CA ARG A 177 10.43 2.97 -10.94
C ARG A 177 8.96 2.71 -10.70
N ALA A 178 8.24 3.77 -10.36
CA ALA A 178 6.79 3.79 -10.33
C ALA A 178 6.27 4.42 -11.63
N GLY A 179 5.13 3.95 -12.11
CA GLY A 179 4.42 4.56 -13.21
C GLY A 179 2.94 4.67 -12.90
N LEU A 180 2.32 5.75 -13.36
CA LEU A 180 0.88 5.97 -13.26
C LEU A 180 0.31 5.94 -14.68
N GLY A 181 -0.83 5.28 -14.84
CA GLY A 181 -1.50 5.14 -16.13
C GLY A 181 -2.96 5.52 -16.00
N GLY A 182 -3.46 6.31 -16.95
CA GLY A 182 -4.84 6.74 -16.99
C GLY A 182 -5.37 6.77 -18.41
N VAL A 183 -6.64 6.41 -18.60
CA VAL A 183 -7.32 6.57 -19.90
C VAL A 183 -8.73 7.11 -19.71
N PHE A 184 -9.02 8.22 -20.38
CA PHE A 184 -10.38 8.77 -20.47
C PHE A 184 -11.13 8.12 -21.62
N ARG A 185 -12.40 7.78 -21.38
CA ARG A 185 -13.27 7.09 -22.34
C ARG A 185 -14.71 7.56 -22.21
N ASP A 186 -15.37 7.83 -23.33
CA ASP A 186 -16.79 8.09 -23.41
C ASP A 186 -17.53 6.92 -24.10
N SER A 187 -18.79 7.12 -24.47
CA SER A 187 -19.58 6.12 -25.19
C SER A 187 -19.04 5.79 -26.59
N GLN A 188 -18.24 6.69 -27.18
CA GLN A 188 -17.59 6.54 -28.48
C GLN A 188 -16.16 5.97 -28.37
N GLY A 189 -15.53 6.04 -27.19
CA GLY A 189 -14.23 5.45 -26.90
C GLY A 189 -13.23 6.50 -26.39
N VAL A 190 -11.96 6.38 -26.79
CA VAL A 190 -10.86 7.22 -26.25
C VAL A 190 -10.80 8.60 -26.92
N LYS A 191 -11.00 8.69 -28.25
CA LYS A 191 -10.73 9.91 -29.04
C LYS A 191 -11.61 11.11 -28.68
N GLU A 192 -12.88 10.86 -28.39
CA GLU A 192 -13.89 11.89 -28.12
C GLU A 192 -13.98 12.29 -26.64
N ALA A 193 -13.38 11.51 -25.74
CA ALA A 193 -13.39 11.80 -24.31
C ALA A 193 -12.49 13.00 -23.98
N CYS A 194 -11.35 13.13 -24.64
CA CYS A 194 -10.39 14.21 -24.40
C CYS A 194 -10.90 15.61 -24.79
N SER A 195 -11.90 15.72 -25.67
CA SER A 195 -12.46 17.00 -26.10
C SER A 195 -13.55 17.53 -25.15
N ARG A 196 -14.02 16.73 -24.18
CA ARG A 196 -15.20 17.03 -23.36
C ARG A 196 -14.81 17.36 -21.90
N HIS A 197 -14.45 18.61 -21.65
CA HIS A 197 -13.96 19.10 -20.35
C HIS A 197 -15.05 19.32 -19.27
N LEU A 198 -16.34 19.07 -19.57
CA LEU A 198 -17.49 19.48 -18.71
C LEU A 198 -18.57 18.39 -18.54
N VAL A 199 -18.18 17.11 -18.55
CA VAL A 199 -19.12 15.98 -18.41
C VAL A 199 -18.92 15.26 -17.08
N PRO A 200 -19.98 14.67 -16.48
CA PRO A 200 -19.85 13.89 -15.26
C PRO A 200 -18.81 12.77 -15.40
N LEU A 201 -17.89 12.71 -14.43
CA LEU A 201 -16.74 11.82 -14.43
C LEU A 201 -16.94 10.63 -13.48
N ILE A 202 -16.68 9.43 -13.99
CA ILE A 202 -16.59 8.19 -13.20
C ILE A 202 -15.15 7.71 -13.25
N VAL A 203 -14.45 7.77 -12.13
CA VAL A 203 -13.10 7.22 -12.00
C VAL A 203 -13.22 5.74 -11.65
N GLU A 204 -12.49 4.89 -12.34
CA GLU A 204 -12.47 3.43 -12.18
C GLU A 204 -11.07 2.97 -11.78
N SER A 205 -10.95 2.26 -10.65
CA SER A 205 -9.69 1.71 -10.16
C SER A 205 -9.81 0.21 -9.84
N ASP A 206 -8.75 -0.56 -10.07
CA ASP A 206 -8.65 -1.96 -9.62
C ASP A 206 -8.15 -2.11 -8.18
N CYS A 207 -7.86 -0.99 -7.50
CA CYS A 207 -7.44 -0.97 -6.10
C CYS A 207 -8.64 -0.84 -5.16
N LEU A 208 -9.22 -1.98 -4.76
CA LEU A 208 -10.37 -2.02 -3.83
C LEU A 208 -10.11 -1.25 -2.53
N ASN A 209 -8.88 -1.27 -2.02
CA ASN A 209 -8.51 -0.58 -0.78
C ASN A 209 -8.68 0.95 -0.89
N ILE A 210 -8.30 1.55 -2.03
CA ILE A 210 -8.48 3.01 -2.24
C ILE A 210 -9.95 3.36 -2.29
N VAL A 211 -10.75 2.56 -3.01
CA VAL A 211 -12.20 2.78 -3.15
C VAL A 211 -12.90 2.65 -1.78
N GLN A 212 -12.54 1.64 -0.99
CA GLN A 212 -13.08 1.45 0.35
C GLN A 212 -12.68 2.58 1.30
N ALA A 213 -11.43 3.03 1.26
CA ALA A 213 -10.94 4.14 2.08
C ALA A 213 -11.65 5.45 1.75
N LEU A 214 -11.92 5.72 0.47
CA LEU A 214 -12.66 6.93 0.07
C LEU A 214 -14.10 6.94 0.56
N HIS A 215 -14.78 5.79 0.50
CA HIS A 215 -16.17 5.65 0.93
C HIS A 215 -16.34 5.44 2.45
N SER A 216 -15.25 5.25 3.21
CA SER A 216 -15.37 5.14 4.67
C SER A 216 -15.59 6.52 5.30
N ASN A 217 -16.46 6.58 6.31
CA ASN A 217 -16.66 7.78 7.15
C ASN A 217 -15.74 7.77 8.39
N SER A 218 -14.75 6.88 8.43
CA SER A 218 -13.80 6.77 9.54
C SER A 218 -12.80 7.93 9.49
N LEU A 219 -12.58 8.59 10.62
CA LEU A 219 -11.48 9.54 10.79
C LEU A 219 -10.16 8.78 10.64
N ASP A 220 -9.35 9.16 9.65
CA ASP A 220 -8.01 8.63 9.41
C ASP A 220 -7.01 9.79 9.42
N ASN A 221 -6.23 9.89 10.50
CA ASN A 221 -5.23 10.94 10.69
C ASN A 221 -3.84 10.54 10.14
N SER A 222 -3.76 9.44 9.37
CA SER A 222 -2.52 9.03 8.70
C SER A 222 -2.22 9.89 7.48
N VAL A 223 -0.99 9.82 6.95
CA VAL A 223 -0.63 10.43 5.65
C VAL A 223 -1.56 9.95 4.54
N LEU A 224 -1.93 8.67 4.55
CA LEU A 224 -2.91 8.14 3.61
C LEU A 224 -4.29 8.78 3.84
N GLY A 225 -4.69 8.99 5.09
CA GLY A 225 -5.91 9.72 5.45
C GLY A 225 -5.97 11.13 4.87
N TYR A 226 -4.87 11.89 4.94
CA TYR A 226 -4.78 13.21 4.28
C TYR A 226 -4.86 13.11 2.75
N LEU A 227 -4.15 12.16 2.13
CA LEU A 227 -4.23 11.94 0.68
C LEU A 227 -5.64 11.54 0.24
N ILE A 228 -6.33 10.72 1.02
CA ILE A 228 -7.73 10.34 0.79
C ILE A 228 -8.62 11.57 0.98
N GLY A 229 -8.35 12.42 1.97
CA GLY A 229 -9.04 13.71 2.16
C GLY A 229 -8.90 14.64 0.96
N ASP A 230 -7.68 14.83 0.46
CA ASP A 230 -7.38 15.62 -0.74
C ASP A 230 -8.10 15.02 -1.95
N LEU A 231 -8.07 13.69 -2.10
CA LEU A 231 -8.75 12.99 -3.18
C LEU A 231 -10.27 13.17 -3.11
N ARG A 232 -10.89 13.19 -1.92
CA ARG A 232 -12.31 13.53 -1.77
C ARG A 232 -12.59 14.95 -2.26
N GLN A 233 -11.76 15.92 -1.88
CA GLN A 233 -11.92 17.31 -2.33
C GLN A 233 -11.74 17.44 -3.85
N LEU A 234 -10.73 16.77 -4.42
CA LEU A 234 -10.53 16.73 -5.88
C LEU A 234 -11.74 16.13 -6.60
N LEU A 235 -12.28 15.01 -6.11
CA LEU A 235 -13.48 14.40 -6.70
C LEU A 235 -14.72 15.33 -6.61
N LEU A 236 -14.89 16.04 -5.49
CA LEU A 236 -15.97 17.03 -5.34
C LEU A 236 -15.82 18.19 -6.33
N THR A 237 -14.62 18.75 -6.46
CA THR A 237 -14.32 19.85 -7.40
C THR A 237 -14.37 19.42 -8.86
N ALA A 238 -14.12 18.14 -9.15
CA ALA A 238 -14.23 17.53 -10.47
C ALA A 238 -15.69 17.15 -10.80
N PHE A 239 -16.62 18.11 -10.71
CA PHE A 239 -18.03 17.92 -11.06
C PHE A 239 -18.72 16.80 -10.26
N ALA A 240 -18.35 16.66 -8.97
CA ALA A 240 -18.78 15.56 -8.10
C ALA A 240 -18.52 14.17 -8.71
N ALA A 241 -17.30 13.98 -9.23
CA ALA A 241 -16.85 12.70 -9.77
C ALA A 241 -17.00 11.58 -8.75
N SER A 242 -17.38 10.39 -9.21
CA SER A 242 -17.43 9.19 -8.38
C SER A 242 -16.19 8.32 -8.61
N LEU A 243 -15.66 7.67 -7.57
CA LEU A 243 -14.66 6.61 -7.72
C LEU A 243 -15.31 5.26 -7.47
N ILE A 244 -15.17 4.33 -8.41
CA ILE A 244 -15.69 2.97 -8.30
C ILE A 244 -14.59 1.93 -8.49
N HIS A 245 -14.80 0.76 -7.90
CA HIS A 245 -13.92 -0.39 -8.08
C HIS A 245 -14.30 -1.20 -9.33
N VAL A 246 -13.30 -1.56 -10.14
CA VAL A 246 -13.44 -2.49 -11.25
C VAL A 246 -12.47 -3.66 -11.08
N ARG A 247 -12.78 -4.83 -11.64
CA ARG A 247 -11.80 -5.91 -11.67
C ARG A 247 -10.64 -5.55 -12.60
N ARG A 248 -9.46 -6.09 -12.30
CA ARG A 248 -8.27 -5.95 -13.14
C ARG A 248 -8.49 -6.31 -14.61
N SER A 249 -9.32 -7.31 -14.92
CA SER A 249 -9.67 -7.66 -16.32
C SER A 249 -10.41 -6.56 -17.07
N ALA A 250 -11.04 -5.61 -16.37
CA ALA A 250 -11.72 -4.44 -16.94
C ALA A 250 -10.86 -3.17 -16.88
N ASN A 251 -9.62 -3.25 -16.38
CA ASN A 251 -8.70 -2.12 -16.21
C ASN A 251 -7.40 -2.28 -17.05
N GLY A 252 -7.44 -3.12 -18.08
CA GLY A 252 -6.24 -3.56 -18.82
C GLY A 252 -5.47 -2.42 -19.50
N VAL A 253 -6.16 -1.44 -20.08
CA VAL A 253 -5.51 -0.30 -20.75
C VAL A 253 -4.72 0.55 -19.76
N ALA A 254 -5.34 0.95 -18.64
CA ALA A 254 -4.68 1.73 -17.60
C ALA A 254 -3.46 0.98 -17.02
N HIS A 255 -3.58 -0.34 -16.87
CA HIS A 255 -2.48 -1.19 -16.43
C HIS A 255 -1.27 -1.17 -17.37
N ILE A 256 -1.49 -1.28 -18.67
CA ILE A 256 -0.42 -1.24 -19.67
C ILE A 256 0.24 0.14 -19.67
N LEU A 257 -0.54 1.21 -19.63
CA LEU A 257 -0.03 2.59 -19.54
C LEU A 257 0.83 2.80 -18.29
N ALA A 258 0.35 2.33 -17.12
CA ALA A 258 1.07 2.48 -15.87
C ALA A 258 2.41 1.74 -15.88
N ARG A 259 2.45 0.55 -16.49
CA ARG A 259 3.69 -0.23 -16.66
C ARG A 259 4.67 0.44 -17.59
N ASP A 260 4.19 0.99 -18.70
CA ASP A 260 5.03 1.64 -19.69
C ASP A 260 5.62 2.96 -19.16
N ALA A 261 4.82 3.77 -18.45
CA ALA A 261 5.28 4.98 -17.76
C ALA A 261 6.45 4.70 -16.79
N GLY A 262 6.38 3.60 -16.04
CA GLY A 262 7.46 3.19 -15.14
C GLY A 262 8.76 2.77 -15.83
N VAL A 263 8.78 2.60 -17.16
CA VAL A 263 9.95 2.15 -17.92
C VAL A 263 10.44 3.24 -18.86
N ASN A 264 9.55 3.82 -19.65
CA ASN A 264 9.88 4.59 -20.85
C ASN A 264 9.50 6.08 -20.75
N HIS A 265 8.53 6.48 -19.92
CA HIS A 265 7.97 7.85 -19.95
C HIS A 265 7.93 8.50 -18.56
N PRO A 266 8.76 9.53 -18.28
CA PRO A 266 8.81 10.18 -16.98
C PRO A 266 7.73 11.26 -16.75
N ALA A 267 6.80 11.51 -17.68
CA ALA A 267 5.83 12.61 -17.57
C ALA A 267 4.39 12.24 -18.01
N PHE A 268 3.42 13.01 -17.51
CA PHE A 268 2.00 12.91 -17.87
C PHE A 268 1.79 13.41 -19.31
N GLU A 269 1.43 12.51 -20.23
CA GLU A 269 1.00 12.90 -21.58
C GLU A 269 -0.51 12.71 -21.71
N PHE A 270 -1.22 13.82 -21.98
CA PHE A 270 -2.59 13.78 -22.48
C PHE A 270 -2.53 13.51 -23.98
N LEU A 271 -2.70 12.26 -24.37
CA LEU A 271 -2.68 11.89 -25.78
C LEU A 271 -4.11 11.95 -26.35
N SER A 272 -4.31 12.79 -27.36
CA SER A 272 -5.54 12.83 -28.15
C SER A 272 -5.78 11.55 -28.96
N VAL A 273 -4.73 10.74 -29.12
CA VAL A 273 -4.75 9.42 -29.78
C VAL A 273 -4.01 8.43 -28.89
N ALA A 274 -4.64 7.29 -28.61
CA ALA A 274 -4.01 6.25 -27.79
C ALA A 274 -2.71 5.72 -28.44
N PRO A 275 -1.65 5.43 -27.65
CA PRO A 275 -0.44 4.83 -28.19
C PRO A 275 -0.68 3.49 -28.89
N PRO A 276 0.10 3.16 -29.94
CA PRO A 276 -0.06 1.87 -30.65
C PRO A 276 0.04 0.65 -29.73
N PHE A 277 0.87 0.72 -28.68
CA PHE A 277 1.09 -0.40 -27.76
C PHE A 277 -0.12 -0.74 -26.86
N VAL A 278 -1.13 0.14 -26.78
CA VAL A 278 -2.39 -0.14 -26.04
C VAL A 278 -3.56 -0.50 -26.96
N GLU A 279 -3.41 -0.43 -28.28
CA GLU A 279 -4.52 -0.66 -29.23
C GLU A 279 -5.15 -2.04 -29.10
N ALA A 280 -4.35 -3.08 -28.82
CA ALA A 280 -4.86 -4.43 -28.60
C ALA A 280 -5.76 -4.51 -27.36
N ALA A 281 -5.39 -3.83 -26.27
CA ALA A 281 -6.20 -3.78 -25.06
C ALA A 281 -7.46 -2.92 -25.24
N ILE A 282 -7.35 -1.81 -25.99
CA ILE A 282 -8.52 -1.00 -26.37
C ILE A 282 -9.49 -1.83 -27.22
N SER A 283 -8.98 -2.59 -28.18
CA SER A 283 -9.78 -3.45 -29.03
C SER A 283 -10.46 -4.56 -28.23
N PHE A 284 -9.75 -5.18 -27.28
CA PHE A 284 -10.31 -6.17 -26.37
C PHE A 284 -11.52 -5.62 -25.60
N ASP A 285 -11.42 -4.40 -25.07
CA ASP A 285 -12.53 -3.71 -24.39
C ASP A 285 -13.69 -3.35 -25.31
N CYS A 286 -13.44 -3.18 -26.62
CA CYS A 286 -14.45 -2.83 -27.63
C CYS A 286 -15.07 -4.04 -28.35
N THR A 287 -14.59 -5.27 -28.11
CA THR A 287 -15.20 -6.48 -28.69
C THR A 287 -16.60 -6.69 -28.13
N ILE A 288 -17.58 -6.66 -29.04
CA ILE A 288 -19.03 -6.61 -28.83
C ILE A 288 -19.49 -7.65 -27.77
N ASN A 289 -20.26 -7.17 -26.79
CA ASN A 289 -21.41 -7.87 -26.23
C ASN A 289 -22.66 -7.24 -26.84
#